data_AF-A0A1Y3SEX6-F1
#
_entry.id   AF-A0A1Y3SEX6-F1
#
_cell.length_a   1.000
_cell.length_b   1.000
_cell.length_c   1.000
_cell.angle_alpha   90.00
_cell.angle_beta   90.00
_cell.angle_gamma   90.00
#
_symmetry.space_group_name_H-M   'P 1'
#
loop_
_entity.id
_entity.type
_entity.pdbx_description
1 polymer ?
#
loop_
_entity_poly.entity_id
_entity_poly.type
_entity_poly.pdbx_seq_one_letter_code
_entity_poly.pdbx_strand_id
1 'polypeptide(L)'
;MARERKFKSSKALREAAEKYLDSISRTVEVTEQVPTGNLDDKGHMIMEEKAVLNDRGEVIRAREYLIPPTVVGLCLHLGIHRATWARWCDHQAHPELEEATEWVNSILRLWNEEQLLTRSDKGVKGIMFNLQNNYGYSQKVEVEAGPQTREAQTLTTQEKLALLRELWEQGVPSEVGDGP
;
A
#
# COMPACT_ATOMS: atom_id res chain seq x y z
N MET A 1 -1.32 -33.53 2.11
CA MET A 1 -2.06 -32.27 2.37
C MET A 1 -1.71 -31.82 3.78
N ALA A 2 -0.90 -30.78 3.93
CA ALA A 2 -0.57 -30.24 5.26
C ALA A 2 -1.82 -29.59 5.87
N ARG A 3 -2.06 -29.81 7.16
CA ARG A 3 -3.20 -29.22 7.88
C ARG A 3 -2.99 -27.70 7.97
N GLU A 4 -3.94 -26.94 7.44
CA GLU A 4 -3.91 -25.47 7.55
C GLU A 4 -3.80 -25.04 9.02
N ARG A 5 -2.85 -24.13 9.27
CA ARG A 5 -2.63 -23.58 10.61
C ARG A 5 -3.83 -22.72 11.00
N LYS A 6 -4.40 -23.00 12.17
CA LYS A 6 -5.53 -22.24 12.72
C LYS A 6 -5.08 -21.47 13.96
N PHE A 7 -5.34 -20.17 13.98
CA PHE A 7 -5.13 -19.34 15.16
C PHE A 7 -6.46 -19.14 15.88
N LYS A 8 -6.41 -19.13 17.22
CA LYS A 8 -7.58 -18.95 18.08
C LYS A 8 -7.56 -17.63 18.86
N SER A 9 -6.51 -16.84 18.70
CA SER A 9 -6.32 -15.57 19.39
C SER A 9 -5.40 -14.65 18.62
N SER A 10 -5.64 -13.35 18.74
CA SER A 10 -4.79 -12.29 18.20
C SER A 10 -3.33 -12.44 18.66
N LYS A 11 -3.10 -12.74 19.94
CA LYS A 11 -1.73 -12.95 20.45
C LYS A 11 -0.95 -13.99 19.64
N ALA A 12 -1.54 -15.17 19.41
CA ALA A 12 -0.86 -16.24 18.70
C ALA A 12 -0.64 -15.91 17.21
N LEU A 13 -1.60 -15.20 16.58
CA LEU A 13 -1.47 -14.74 15.20
C LEU A 13 -0.39 -13.67 15.09
N ARG A 14 -0.36 -12.71 16.01
CA ARG A 14 0.63 -11.64 16.08
C ARG A 14 2.04 -12.18 16.25
N GLU A 15 2.28 -13.08 17.20
CA GLU A 15 3.60 -13.71 17.39
C GLU A 15 4.07 -14.46 16.12
N ALA A 16 3.16 -15.07 15.37
CA ALA A 16 3.51 -15.74 14.13
C ALA A 16 3.79 -14.75 12.98
N ALA A 17 3.04 -13.65 12.92
CA ALA A 17 3.27 -12.58 11.95
C ALA A 17 4.57 -11.80 12.26
N GLU A 18 4.89 -11.57 13.54
CA GLU A 18 6.14 -10.98 14.00
C GLU A 18 7.34 -11.82 13.53
N LYS A 19 7.29 -13.15 13.69
CA LYS A 19 8.33 -14.05 13.16
C LYS A 19 8.54 -13.92 11.66
N TYR A 20 7.46 -13.77 10.89
CA TYR A 20 7.57 -13.49 9.46
C TYR A 20 8.28 -12.15 9.22
N LEU A 21 7.81 -11.07 9.84
CA LEU A 21 8.39 -9.74 9.67
C LEU A 21 9.86 -9.70 10.10
N ASP A 22 10.22 -10.35 11.20
CA ASP A 22 11.59 -10.47 11.70
C ASP A 22 12.48 -11.22 10.71
N SER A 23 11.94 -12.27 10.05
CA SER A 23 12.71 -13.04 9.07
C SER A 23 13.07 -12.27 7.80
N ILE A 24 12.41 -11.14 7.53
CA ILE A 24 12.60 -10.32 6.32
C ILE A 24 13.18 -8.93 6.60
N SER A 25 13.51 -8.62 7.85
CA SER A 25 13.98 -7.30 8.27
C SER A 25 15.10 -7.36 9.29
N ARG A 26 15.70 -6.21 9.54
CA ARG A 26 16.67 -6.00 10.62
C ARG A 26 16.47 -4.63 11.22
N THR A 27 16.94 -4.45 12.45
CA THR A 27 17.05 -3.13 13.07
C THR A 27 18.43 -2.57 12.78
N VAL A 28 18.49 -1.35 12.24
CA VAL A 28 19.73 -0.62 11.97
C VAL A 28 19.75 0.68 12.76
N GLU A 29 20.93 1.10 13.19
CA GLU A 29 21.12 2.43 13.76
C GLU A 29 21.18 3.45 12.62
N VAL A 30 20.48 4.57 12.78
CA VAL A 30 20.59 5.68 11.84
C VAL A 30 21.92 6.37 12.10
N THR A 31 22.76 6.45 11.07
CA THR A 31 24.08 7.10 11.14
C THR A 31 24.15 8.30 10.20
N GLU A 32 24.96 9.28 10.57
CA GLU A 32 25.32 10.42 9.72
C GLU A 32 26.85 10.48 9.52
N GLN A 33 27.26 11.00 8.36
CA GLN A 33 28.68 11.19 8.03
C GLN A 33 29.16 12.50 8.66
N VAL A 34 30.07 12.41 9.63
CA VAL A 34 30.60 13.56 10.37
C VAL A 34 32.08 13.77 10.01
N PRO A 35 32.53 15.02 9.77
CA PRO A 35 33.94 15.32 9.55
C PRO A 35 34.77 14.99 10.80
N THR A 36 35.82 14.19 10.63
CA THR A 36 36.76 13.88 11.74
C THR A 36 37.71 15.04 12.06
N GLY A 37 37.83 16.01 11.15
CA GLY A 37 38.83 17.08 11.21
C GLY A 37 40.21 16.70 10.64
N ASN A 38 40.40 15.43 10.25
CA ASN A 38 41.63 14.95 9.62
C ASN A 38 41.47 14.89 8.10
N LEU A 39 42.59 15.04 7.37
CA LEU A 39 42.64 14.90 5.92
C LEU A 39 43.31 13.57 5.54
N ASP A 40 42.86 12.98 4.43
CA ASP A 40 43.50 11.81 3.82
C ASP A 40 44.79 12.21 3.05
N ASP A 41 45.50 11.22 2.51
CA ASP A 41 46.74 11.43 1.73
C ASP A 41 46.55 12.26 0.45
N LYS A 42 45.29 12.53 0.05
CA LYS A 42 44.91 13.33 -1.11
C LYS A 42 44.37 14.71 -0.71
N GLY A 43 44.36 15.02 0.59
CA GLY A 43 43.86 16.28 1.14
C GLY A 43 42.34 16.38 1.27
N HIS A 44 41.60 15.27 1.16
CA HIS A 44 40.15 15.25 1.38
C HIS A 44 39.81 15.02 2.86
N MET A 45 38.72 15.61 3.34
CA MET A 45 38.23 15.40 4.70
C MET A 45 37.85 13.94 4.93
N ILE A 46 38.42 13.32 5.96
CA ILE A 46 38.03 12.00 6.41
C ILE A 46 36.70 12.12 7.16
N MET A 47 35.71 11.38 6.70
CA MET A 47 34.38 11.30 7.30
C MET A 47 34.27 10.02 8.14
N GLU A 48 33.57 10.08 9.25
CA GLU A 48 33.20 8.91 10.06
C GLU A 48 31.68 8.78 10.17
N GLU A 49 31.19 7.55 10.26
CA GLU A 49 29.77 7.31 10.57
C GLU A 49 29.54 7.40 12.07
N LYS A 50 28.64 8.29 12.47
CA LYS A 50 28.25 8.47 13.86
C LYS A 50 26.76 8.23 14.03
N ALA A 51 26.39 7.52 15.10
CA ALA A 51 24.99 7.28 15.44
C ALA A 51 24.26 8.59 15.72
N VAL A 52 23.08 8.74 15.11
CA VAL A 52 22.21 9.92 15.30
C VAL A 52 21.42 9.74 16.59
N LEU A 53 21.43 10.76 17.44
CA LEU A 53 20.65 10.82 18.67
C LEU A 53 19.36 11.62 18.44
N ASN A 54 18.27 11.19 19.07
CA ASN A 54 17.05 12.01 19.15
C ASN A 54 17.22 13.13 20.20
N ASP A 55 16.22 14.00 20.32
CA ASP A 55 16.22 15.12 21.29
C ASP A 55 16.30 14.68 22.76
N ARG A 56 16.12 13.38 23.04
CA ARG A 56 16.26 12.77 24.37
C ARG A 56 17.63 12.12 24.58
N GLY A 57 18.53 12.20 23.61
CA GLY A 57 19.86 11.58 23.66
C GLY A 57 19.87 10.07 23.38
N GLU A 58 18.79 9.50 22.83
CA GLU A 58 18.70 8.09 22.51
C GLU A 58 19.06 7.83 21.03
N VAL A 59 19.80 6.76 20.76
CA VAL A 59 20.14 6.36 19.39
C VAL A 59 18.87 6.06 18.59
N ILE A 60 18.71 6.74 17.45
CA ILE A 60 17.62 6.49 16.52
C ILE A 60 17.86 5.15 15.82
N ARG A 61 16.86 4.26 15.88
CA ARG A 61 16.88 2.97 15.20
C ARG A 61 15.73 2.87 14.22
N ALA A 62 16.02 2.38 13.03
CA ALA A 62 15.04 2.11 11.99
C ALA A 62 14.93 0.60 11.77
N ARG A 63 13.71 0.13 11.47
CA ARG A 63 13.51 -1.22 10.98
C ARG A 63 13.63 -1.20 9.46
N GLU A 64 14.69 -1.81 8.95
CA GLU A 64 14.93 -1.94 7.52
C GLU A 64 14.39 -3.28 7.02
N TYR A 65 13.45 -3.23 6.08
CA TYR A 65 12.97 -4.43 5.37
C TYR A 65 13.87 -4.75 4.18
N LEU A 66 14.69 -5.80 4.32
CA LEU A 66 15.56 -6.30 3.25
C LEU A 66 14.76 -6.96 2.12
N ILE A 67 13.61 -7.54 2.48
CA ILE A 67 12.62 -8.06 1.53
C ILE A 67 11.30 -7.31 1.79
N PRO A 68 10.64 -6.76 0.76
CA PRO A 68 9.35 -6.09 0.90
C PRO A 68 8.32 -6.94 1.66
N PRO A 69 7.73 -6.45 2.76
CA PRO A 69 6.68 -7.16 3.46
C PRO A 69 5.40 -7.15 2.60
N THR A 70 4.76 -8.31 2.44
CA THR A 70 3.53 -8.45 1.65
C THR A 70 2.57 -9.43 2.32
N VAL A 71 1.26 -9.27 2.07
CA VAL A 71 0.24 -10.24 2.53
C VAL A 71 0.51 -11.65 1.98
N VAL A 72 0.99 -11.74 0.73
CA VAL A 72 1.30 -13.05 0.10
C VAL A 72 2.47 -13.72 0.81
N GLY A 73 3.55 -13.00 1.08
CA GLY A 73 4.70 -13.52 1.83
C GLY A 73 4.31 -13.99 3.23
N LEU A 74 3.46 -13.21 3.93
CA LEU A 74 2.90 -13.62 5.22
C LEU A 74 2.07 -14.91 5.10
N CYS A 75 1.17 -14.99 4.12
CA CYS A 75 0.33 -16.19 3.92
C CYS A 75 1.19 -17.44 3.67
N LEU A 76 2.24 -17.32 2.85
CA LEU A 76 3.19 -18.40 2.59
C LEU A 76 3.93 -18.82 3.86
N HIS A 77 4.40 -17.86 4.66
CA HIS A 77 5.07 -18.15 5.94
C HIS A 77 4.14 -18.84 6.94
N LEU A 78 2.87 -18.41 7.02
CA LEU A 78 1.88 -18.99 7.91
C LEU A 78 1.36 -20.35 7.42
N GLY A 79 1.61 -20.71 6.15
CA GLY A 79 1.10 -21.93 5.52
C GLY A 79 -0.41 -21.89 5.27
N ILE A 80 -0.94 -20.72 4.90
CA ILE A 80 -2.37 -20.50 4.63
C ILE A 80 -2.60 -19.90 3.25
N HIS A 81 -3.81 -20.08 2.72
CA HIS A 81 -4.22 -19.38 1.50
C HIS A 81 -4.59 -17.91 1.77
N ARG A 82 -4.43 -17.02 0.77
CA ARG A 82 -4.81 -15.59 0.89
C ARG A 82 -6.28 -15.40 1.27
N ALA A 83 -7.16 -16.27 0.80
CA ALA A 83 -8.58 -16.24 1.17
C ALA A 83 -8.82 -16.49 2.68
N THR A 84 -7.95 -17.28 3.33
CA THR A 84 -8.02 -17.50 4.78
C THR A 84 -7.65 -16.24 5.54
N TRP A 85 -6.59 -15.54 5.11
CA TRP A 85 -6.24 -14.22 5.66
C TRP A 85 -7.38 -13.22 5.48
N ALA A 86 -7.95 -13.12 4.28
CA ALA A 86 -9.06 -12.22 4.00
C ALA A 86 -10.29 -12.46 4.90
N ARG A 87 -10.60 -13.73 5.21
CA ARG A 87 -11.65 -14.06 6.19
C ARG A 87 -11.29 -13.62 7.60
N TRP A 88 -10.04 -13.79 8.04
CA TRP A 88 -9.62 -13.32 9.37
C TRP A 88 -9.70 -11.81 9.53
N CYS A 89 -9.56 -11.05 8.44
CA CYS A 89 -9.77 -9.59 8.44
C CYS A 89 -11.25 -9.17 8.51
N ASP A 90 -12.21 -10.10 8.44
CA ASP A 90 -13.61 -9.80 8.73
C ASP A 90 -13.82 -9.81 10.25
N HIS A 91 -13.78 -8.64 10.88
CA HIS A 91 -13.87 -8.53 12.34
C HIS A 91 -15.27 -8.88 12.89
N GLN A 92 -16.30 -8.94 12.04
CA GLN A 92 -17.60 -9.47 12.47
C GLN A 92 -17.56 -10.99 12.61
N ALA A 93 -16.87 -11.66 11.69
CA ALA A 93 -16.72 -13.12 11.69
C ALA A 93 -15.61 -13.61 12.63
N HIS A 94 -14.54 -12.83 12.80
CA HIS A 94 -13.33 -13.18 13.55
C HIS A 94 -12.87 -12.04 14.49
N PRO A 95 -13.71 -11.56 15.42
CA PRO A 95 -13.34 -10.51 16.36
C PRO A 95 -12.13 -10.90 17.24
N GLU A 96 -11.90 -12.20 17.47
CA GLU A 96 -10.76 -12.68 18.25
C GLU A 96 -9.41 -12.45 17.57
N LEU A 97 -9.39 -12.17 16.27
CA LEU A 97 -8.20 -11.95 15.45
C LEU A 97 -7.99 -10.49 15.03
N GLU A 98 -8.99 -9.62 15.26
CA GLU A 98 -9.03 -8.23 14.82
C GLU A 98 -7.74 -7.46 15.16
N GLU A 99 -7.30 -7.50 16.42
CA GLU A 99 -6.10 -6.77 16.87
C GLU A 99 -4.87 -7.15 16.06
N ALA A 100 -4.69 -8.45 15.81
CA ALA A 100 -3.53 -8.94 15.06
C ALA A 100 -3.64 -8.63 13.56
N THR A 101 -4.82 -8.77 12.96
CA THR A 101 -5.01 -8.48 11.54
C THR A 101 -4.86 -6.99 11.25
N GLU A 102 -5.39 -6.12 12.10
CA GLU A 102 -5.19 -4.67 12.01
C GLU A 102 -3.74 -4.26 12.21
N TRP A 103 -3.05 -4.87 13.18
CA TRP A 103 -1.64 -4.61 13.42
C TRP A 103 -0.78 -4.97 12.19
N VAL A 104 -1.00 -6.15 11.61
CA VAL A 104 -0.29 -6.55 10.37
C VAL A 104 -0.63 -5.61 9.22
N ASN A 105 -1.90 -5.31 8.99
CA ASN A 105 -2.33 -4.43 7.91
C ASN A 105 -1.75 -3.02 8.08
N SER A 106 -1.62 -2.54 9.30
CA SER A 106 -1.00 -1.24 9.62
C SER A 106 0.48 -1.21 9.25
N ILE A 107 1.22 -2.29 9.53
CA ILE A 107 2.65 -2.39 9.15
C ILE A 107 2.82 -2.44 7.63
N LEU A 108 2.00 -3.24 6.94
CA LEU A 108 2.05 -3.33 5.48
C LEU A 108 1.65 -2.00 4.82
N ARG A 109 0.69 -1.29 5.40
CA ARG A 109 0.29 0.06 4.96
C ARG A 109 1.42 1.06 5.19
N LEU A 110 2.01 1.10 6.38
CA LEU A 110 3.14 1.98 6.71
C LEU A 110 4.28 1.80 5.71
N TRP A 111 4.67 0.55 5.41
CA TRP A 111 5.70 0.28 4.43
C TRP A 111 5.34 0.84 3.05
N ASN A 112 4.11 0.63 2.57
CA ASN A 112 3.67 1.20 1.30
C ASN A 112 3.73 2.75 1.29
N GLU A 113 3.32 3.40 2.37
CA GLU A 113 3.40 4.86 2.52
C GLU A 113 4.85 5.36 2.48
N GLU A 114 5.76 4.70 3.19
CA GLU A 114 7.20 5.00 3.14
C GLU A 114 7.78 4.84 1.73
N GLN A 115 7.38 3.79 1.01
CA GLN A 115 7.83 3.57 -0.37
C GLN A 115 7.29 4.62 -1.35
N LEU A 116 6.14 5.25 -1.09
CA LEU A 116 5.66 6.38 -1.90
C LEU A 116 6.55 7.62 -1.72
N LEU A 117 7.04 7.85 -0.50
CA LEU A 117 7.86 9.03 -0.18
C LEU A 117 9.30 8.90 -0.70
N THR A 118 9.81 7.68 -0.78
CA THR A 118 11.25 7.43 -0.98
C THR A 118 11.63 6.98 -2.40
N ARG A 119 10.69 6.47 -3.20
CA ARG A 119 10.99 6.01 -4.57
C ARG A 119 10.83 7.14 -5.59
N SER A 120 11.84 7.32 -6.45
CA SER A 120 11.72 8.11 -7.67
C SER A 120 10.79 7.40 -8.67
N ASP A 121 9.67 8.05 -9.01
CA ASP A 121 8.73 7.94 -10.15
C ASP A 121 8.43 6.58 -10.83
N LYS A 122 9.40 5.69 -11.05
CA LYS A 122 9.25 4.41 -11.78
C LYS A 122 8.55 3.27 -11.01
N GLY A 123 8.12 3.48 -9.76
CA GLY A 123 7.41 2.46 -8.97
C GLY A 123 6.13 2.94 -8.24
N VAL A 124 5.87 4.24 -8.28
CA VAL A 124 4.84 4.91 -7.45
C VAL A 124 3.43 4.47 -7.84
N LYS A 125 3.17 4.26 -9.14
CA LYS A 125 1.85 3.83 -9.65
C LYS A 125 1.41 2.46 -9.10
N GLY A 126 2.34 1.51 -8.96
CA GLY A 126 2.04 0.17 -8.43
C GLY A 126 1.72 0.18 -6.93
N ILE A 127 2.42 1.03 -6.17
CA ILE A 127 2.18 1.22 -4.73
C ILE A 127 0.84 1.92 -4.52
N MET A 128 0.54 2.95 -5.30
CA MET A 128 -0.76 3.64 -5.28
C MET A 128 -1.90 2.66 -5.58
N PHE A 129 -1.75 1.79 -6.60
CA PHE A 129 -2.73 0.74 -6.89
C PHE A 129 -2.91 -0.21 -5.70
N ASN A 130 -1.83 -0.61 -5.01
CA ASN A 130 -1.91 -1.47 -3.84
C ASN A 130 -2.68 -0.81 -2.68
N LEU A 131 -2.39 0.48 -2.42
CA LEU A 131 -3.07 1.29 -1.40
C LEU A 131 -4.55 1.48 -1.67
N GLN A 132 -4.92 1.75 -2.93
CA GLN A 132 -6.32 1.90 -3.33
C GLN A 132 -7.10 0.59 -3.15
N ASN A 133 -6.56 -0.52 -3.64
CA ASN A 133 -7.28 -1.79 -3.65
C ASN A 133 -7.32 -2.54 -2.31
N ASN A 134 -6.29 -2.40 -1.47
CA ASN A 134 -6.20 -3.18 -0.23
C ASN A 134 -6.43 -2.34 1.03
N TYR A 135 -6.36 -1.00 0.95
CA TYR A 135 -6.37 -0.13 2.11
C TYR A 135 -7.34 1.05 1.99
N GLY A 136 -8.17 1.09 0.94
CA GLY A 136 -9.25 2.07 0.78
C GLY A 136 -8.80 3.48 0.45
N TYR A 137 -7.57 3.67 0.00
CA TYR A 137 -7.11 4.98 -0.49
C TYR A 137 -7.94 5.38 -1.71
N SER A 138 -8.34 6.65 -1.78
CA SER A 138 -9.02 7.19 -2.96
C SER A 138 -8.31 8.46 -3.42
N GLN A 139 -8.15 8.59 -4.73
CA GLN A 139 -7.64 9.83 -5.32
C GLN A 139 -8.81 10.81 -5.38
N LYS A 140 -8.71 11.94 -4.67
CA LYS A 140 -9.63 13.06 -4.86
C LYS A 140 -9.32 13.68 -6.21
N VAL A 141 -10.19 13.42 -7.19
CA VAL A 141 -10.18 14.11 -8.47
C VAL A 141 -11.20 15.23 -8.38
N GLU A 142 -10.75 16.48 -8.20
CA GLU A 142 -11.60 17.64 -8.41
C GLU A 142 -11.77 17.83 -9.92
N VAL A 143 -12.92 17.43 -10.43
CA VAL A 143 -13.31 17.74 -11.80
C VAL A 143 -13.99 19.10 -11.76
N GLU A 144 -13.39 20.13 -12.36
CA GLU A 144 -14.13 21.33 -12.71
C GLU A 144 -15.22 20.92 -13.71
N ALA A 145 -16.45 20.83 -13.22
CA ALA A 145 -17.63 20.58 -14.04
C ALA A 145 -17.78 21.77 -15.01
N GLY A 146 -17.35 21.56 -16.26
CA GLY A 146 -17.66 22.47 -17.37
C GLY A 146 -19.18 22.66 -17.52
N PRO A 147 -19.64 23.70 -18.22
CA PRO A 147 -21.04 24.11 -18.27
C PRO A 147 -22.02 22.96 -18.59
N GLN A 148 -21.66 22.07 -19.53
CA GLN A 148 -22.45 20.87 -19.88
C GLN A 148 -22.61 19.87 -18.72
N THR A 149 -21.62 19.76 -17.82
CA THR A 149 -21.67 18.83 -16.68
C THR A 149 -22.55 19.39 -15.55
N ARG A 150 -22.65 20.73 -15.44
CA ARG A 150 -23.56 21.40 -14.50
C ARG A 150 -25.02 21.28 -14.94
N GLU A 151 -25.29 21.45 -16.23
CA GLU A 151 -26.64 21.24 -16.81
C GLU A 151 -27.09 19.78 -16.64
N ALA A 152 -26.19 18.81 -16.84
CA ALA A 152 -26.49 17.40 -16.60
C ALA A 152 -26.75 17.07 -15.12
N GLN A 153 -26.20 17.84 -14.16
CA GLN A 153 -26.48 17.62 -12.74
C GLN A 153 -27.87 18.09 -12.32
N THR A 154 -28.45 19.07 -13.03
CA THR A 154 -29.82 19.55 -12.78
C THR A 154 -30.90 18.65 -13.38
N LEU A 155 -30.54 17.72 -14.26
CA LEU A 155 -31.47 16.78 -14.86
C LEU A 155 -31.81 15.64 -13.89
N THR A 156 -33.11 15.36 -13.80
CA THR A 156 -33.66 14.18 -13.13
C THR A 156 -33.17 12.89 -13.81
N THR A 157 -33.24 11.78 -13.09
CA THR A 157 -32.83 10.46 -13.62
C THR A 157 -33.57 10.10 -14.90
N GLN A 158 -34.83 10.54 -15.06
CA GLN A 158 -35.61 10.31 -16.29
C GLN A 158 -35.09 11.10 -17.48
N GLU A 159 -34.72 12.36 -17.29
CA GLU A 159 -34.18 13.22 -18.35
C GLU A 159 -32.80 12.73 -18.82
N LYS A 160 -31.97 12.23 -17.90
CA LYS A 160 -30.70 11.57 -18.23
C LYS A 160 -30.90 10.32 -19.09
N LEU A 161 -31.91 9.51 -18.79
CA LEU A 161 -32.23 8.31 -19.56
C LEU A 161 -32.78 8.64 -20.96
N ALA A 162 -33.57 9.71 -21.08
CA ALA A 162 -34.07 10.18 -22.37
C ALA A 162 -32.93 10.68 -23.28
N LEU A 163 -32.03 11.50 -22.73
CA LEU A 163 -30.86 12.01 -23.45
C LEU A 163 -29.94 10.87 -23.92
N LEU A 164 -29.73 9.85 -23.07
CA LEU A 164 -28.93 8.68 -23.42
C LEU A 164 -29.57 7.85 -24.54
N ARG A 165 -30.90 7.73 -24.58
CA ARG A 165 -31.61 7.07 -25.69
C ARG A 165 -31.48 7.82 -27.00
N GLU A 166 -31.66 9.14 -26.96
CA GLU A 166 -31.59 9.99 -28.15
C GLU A 166 -30.19 9.95 -28.78
N LEU A 167 -29.14 9.99 -27.95
CA LEU A 167 -27.74 9.81 -28.38
C LEU A 167 -27.47 8.41 -28.96
N TRP A 168 -28.15 7.38 -28.45
CA TRP A 168 -28.01 6.01 -28.96
C TRP A 168 -28.72 5.84 -30.31
N GLU A 169 -29.87 6.48 -30.50
CA GLU A 169 -30.62 6.48 -31.76
C GLU A 169 -29.93 7.30 -32.86
N GLN A 170 -29.25 8.39 -32.49
CA GLN A 170 -28.45 9.19 -33.43
C GLN A 170 -27.10 8.56 -33.80
N GLY A 171 -26.66 7.53 -33.06
CA GLY A 171 -25.34 6.93 -33.14
C GLY A 171 -25.20 5.64 -33.95
N VAL A 172 -26.22 5.20 -34.70
CA VAL A 172 -26.11 3.98 -35.55
C VAL A 172 -25.98 4.38 -37.03
N PRO A 173 -24.78 4.35 -37.63
CA PRO A 173 -24.64 4.42 -39.08
C PRO A 173 -25.13 3.11 -39.70
N SER A 174 -26.14 3.17 -40.56
CA SER A 174 -26.55 2.05 -41.40
C SER A 174 -25.56 1.87 -42.55
N GLU A 175 -24.50 1.10 -42.33
CA GLU A 175 -23.69 0.55 -43.44
C GLU A 175 -23.80 -0.97 -43.47
N VAL A 176 -24.72 -1.46 -44.32
CA VAL A 176 -24.49 -2.71 -45.06
C VAL A 176 -24.70 -2.35 -46.52
N GLY A 177 -23.59 -1.94 -47.15
CA GLY A 177 -23.52 -1.80 -48.60
C GLY A 177 -23.50 -3.18 -49.23
N ASP A 178 -24.46 -3.43 -50.11
CA ASP A 178 -24.49 -4.57 -51.01
C ASP A 178 -23.42 -4.42 -52.10
N GLY A 179 -22.69 -5.50 -52.35
CA GLY A 179 -22.01 -5.73 -53.63
C GLY A 179 -20.83 -6.71 -53.53
N PRO A 180 -20.44 -7.35 -54.64
CA PRO A 180 -21.14 -7.64 -55.90
C PRO A 180 -21.68 -9.07 -56.00
#